data_AF-A0A2Z6T707-F1
#
_entry.id   AF-A0A2Z6T707-F1
#
_cell.length_a   1.000
_cell.length_b   1.000
_cell.length_c   1.000
_cell.angle_alpha   90.00
_cell.angle_beta   90.00
_cell.angle_gamma   90.00
#
_symmetry.space_group_name_H-M   'P 1'
#
loop_
_entity.id
_entity.type
_entity.pdbx_description
1 polymer ?
#
loop_
_entity_poly.entity_id
_entity_poly.type
_entity_poly.pdbx_seq_one_letter_code
_entity_poly.pdbx_strand_id
1 'polypeptide(L)'
;MAPIEKDIETTLFNESEYITQSKKYELQDTTESSELIKSKVRVQHHGEVFTPKWMVKKMIAEPSIQEKLHDLHATFLEPSAGEGAFLKEILHQKLNFVSSISNKSTWQSNALWALMSIYGIELLQDNLFRARSAMLEIVINHYQAFMQKELGKKTNFYKSAKYVIKTNIVQGDTLKYTTNDGNLIELSHWWPEDKRVRREVFTYKSLFNNSDKNDRTAELGQLSLFDDLVENKPKEYSTCDVMKVYKEEIK
;
A
#
# COMPACT_ATOMS: atom_id res chain seq x y z
N MET A 1 78.89 39.07 8.99
CA MET A 1 77.50 39.54 8.83
C MET A 1 77.06 39.26 7.41
N ALA A 2 76.18 38.27 7.24
CA ALA A 2 75.08 38.17 6.25
C ALA A 2 74.59 36.70 6.30
N PRO A 3 73.28 36.43 6.34
CA PRO A 3 72.74 35.20 6.91
C PRO A 3 72.42 34.13 5.86
N ILE A 4 72.32 32.90 6.37
CA ILE A 4 71.99 31.63 5.73
C ILE A 4 70.49 31.63 5.36
N GLU A 5 70.16 31.32 4.11
CA GLU A 5 68.80 30.99 3.66
C GLU A 5 68.33 29.69 4.33
N LYS A 6 67.15 29.76 4.95
CA LYS A 6 66.45 28.63 5.53
C LYS A 6 65.19 28.38 4.71
N ASP A 7 65.12 27.17 4.15
CA ASP A 7 63.90 26.61 3.57
C ASP A 7 62.73 26.72 4.56
N ILE A 8 61.62 27.27 4.08
CA ILE A 8 60.30 27.12 4.69
C ILE A 8 59.35 26.69 3.57
N GLU A 9 59.28 25.37 3.41
CA GLU A 9 58.18 24.70 2.72
C GLU A 9 57.00 24.66 3.72
N THR A 10 55.98 25.49 3.50
CA THR A 10 54.73 25.44 4.29
C THR A 10 53.54 25.41 3.33
N THR A 11 53.16 24.18 2.98
CA THR A 11 51.78 23.65 2.89
C THR A 11 50.67 24.68 2.60
N LEU A 12 50.40 24.89 1.32
CA LEU A 12 49.15 25.48 0.80
C LEU A 12 48.15 24.38 0.42
N PHE A 13 47.74 23.55 1.38
CA PHE A 13 46.56 22.72 1.23
C PHE A 13 45.81 22.72 2.55
N ASN A 14 44.89 23.68 2.68
CA ASN A 14 43.88 23.65 3.71
C ASN A 14 42.87 22.59 3.28
N GLU A 15 43.01 21.37 3.82
CA GLU A 15 41.96 20.36 3.81
C GLU A 15 40.81 20.86 4.69
N SER A 16 40.02 21.79 4.15
CA SER A 16 38.66 21.94 4.62
C SER A 16 37.93 20.67 4.16
N GLU A 17 37.96 19.65 5.01
CA GLU A 17 37.08 18.51 4.94
C GLU A 17 35.65 19.04 4.76
N TYR A 18 35.10 18.87 3.56
CA TYR A 18 33.68 19.02 3.33
C TYR A 18 32.98 17.86 4.07
N ILE A 19 32.75 18.04 5.38
CA ILE A 19 31.83 17.21 6.14
C ILE A 19 30.45 17.50 5.55
N THR A 20 30.11 16.77 4.49
CA THR A 20 28.73 16.70 4.04
C THR A 20 28.02 15.90 5.12
N GLN A 21 27.35 16.59 6.06
CA GLN A 21 26.41 15.96 6.97
C GLN A 21 25.33 15.27 6.12
N SER A 22 25.58 14.03 5.74
CA SER A 22 24.62 13.24 4.99
C SER A 22 23.48 12.93 5.96
N LYS A 23 22.29 13.46 5.65
CA LYS A 23 21.07 13.17 6.41
C LYS A 23 20.80 11.67 6.33
N LYS A 24 20.99 10.96 7.44
CA LYS A 24 20.64 9.54 7.57
C LYS A 24 19.13 9.40 7.71
N TYR A 25 18.55 8.49 6.94
CA TYR A 25 17.13 8.17 7.03
C TYR A 25 16.97 6.85 7.79
N GLU A 26 16.17 6.85 8.85
CA GLU A 26 15.83 5.68 9.65
C GLU A 26 14.32 5.43 9.58
N LEU A 27 13.90 4.18 9.78
CA LEU A 27 12.47 3.85 9.87
C LEU A 27 11.88 4.57 11.08
N GLN A 28 10.88 5.40 10.82
CA GLN A 28 10.16 6.10 11.87
C GLN A 28 9.03 5.21 12.39
N ASP A 29 8.92 5.11 13.71
CA ASP A 29 7.76 4.50 14.33
C ASP A 29 6.57 5.44 14.17
N THR A 30 5.44 4.94 13.65
CA THR A 30 4.22 5.74 13.54
C THR A 30 3.65 5.96 14.94
N THR A 31 3.56 7.21 15.39
CA THR A 31 2.82 7.58 16.60
C THR A 31 1.34 7.31 16.38
N GLU A 32 0.80 6.28 17.04
CA GLU A 32 -0.63 5.99 17.02
C GLU A 32 -1.31 6.44 18.31
N SER A 33 -2.54 6.94 18.20
CA SER A 33 -3.36 7.31 19.34
C SER A 33 -3.72 6.06 20.16
N SER A 34 -3.71 6.18 21.49
CA SER A 34 -4.21 5.15 22.41
C SER A 34 -5.74 5.17 22.54
N GLU A 35 -6.42 6.13 21.92
CA GLU A 35 -7.88 6.25 21.96
C GLU A 35 -8.53 5.11 21.17
N LEU A 36 -9.47 4.40 21.81
CA LEU A 36 -10.20 3.27 21.19
C LEU A 36 -11.46 3.71 20.43
N ILE A 37 -11.94 4.92 20.71
CA ILE A 37 -13.15 5.48 20.11
C ILE A 37 -12.89 6.95 19.76
N LYS A 38 -13.31 7.35 18.56
CA LYS A 38 -13.25 8.75 18.12
C LYS A 38 -14.41 9.57 18.70
N SER A 39 -15.62 9.00 18.68
CA SER A 39 -16.80 9.58 19.33
C SER A 39 -17.88 8.53 19.54
N LYS A 40 -18.71 8.71 20.58
CA LYS A 40 -19.88 7.85 20.82
C LYS A 40 -20.88 7.88 19.66
N VAL A 41 -21.01 9.03 18.99
CA VAL A 41 -21.90 9.20 17.84
C VAL A 41 -21.48 8.28 16.68
N ARG A 42 -20.18 8.19 16.38
CA ARG A 42 -19.67 7.33 15.31
C ARG A 42 -19.77 5.85 15.66
N VAL A 43 -19.59 5.49 16.93
CA VAL A 43 -19.86 4.13 17.41
C VAL A 43 -21.33 3.76 17.16
N GLN A 44 -22.26 4.65 17.54
CA GLN A 44 -23.70 4.39 17.41
C GLN A 44 -24.20 4.35 15.96
N HIS A 45 -23.72 5.25 15.10
CA HIS A 45 -24.23 5.39 13.72
C HIS A 45 -23.46 4.56 12.69
N HIS A 46 -22.20 4.24 12.97
CA HIS A 46 -21.30 3.60 12.01
C HIS A 46 -20.55 2.38 12.56
N GLY A 47 -20.71 2.05 13.85
CA GLY A 47 -19.96 0.95 14.47
C GLY A 47 -18.45 1.21 14.56
N GLU A 48 -17.99 2.45 14.41
CA GLU A 48 -16.57 2.75 14.35
C GLU A 48 -15.88 2.56 15.71
N VAL A 49 -14.91 1.66 15.74
CA VAL A 49 -13.98 1.43 16.86
C VAL A 49 -12.57 1.27 16.33
N PHE A 50 -11.56 1.65 17.12
CA PHE A 50 -10.17 1.49 16.75
C PHE A 50 -9.59 0.20 17.33
N THR A 51 -8.92 -0.57 16.47
CA THR A 51 -8.16 -1.75 16.89
C THR A 51 -6.79 -1.30 17.38
N PRO A 52 -6.40 -1.57 18.64
CA PRO A 52 -5.08 -1.19 19.14
C PRO A 52 -3.94 -1.84 18.37
N LYS A 53 -2.81 -1.12 18.19
CA LYS A 53 -1.60 -1.63 17.53
C LYS A 53 -1.13 -2.98 18.09
N TRP A 54 -1.19 -3.18 19.40
CA TRP A 54 -0.81 -4.47 20.02
C TRP A 54 -1.73 -5.61 19.60
N MET A 55 -3.03 -5.34 19.42
CA MET A 55 -4.02 -6.34 19.00
C MET A 55 -3.81 -6.69 17.53
N VAL A 56 -3.60 -5.68 16.67
CA VAL A 56 -3.27 -5.87 15.26
C VAL A 56 -2.02 -6.76 15.13
N LYS A 57 -0.95 -6.43 15.85
CA LYS A 57 0.28 -7.24 15.87
C LYS A 57 0.05 -8.66 16.35
N LYS A 58 -0.76 -8.84 17.41
CA LYS A 58 -1.11 -10.17 17.93
C LYS A 58 -1.87 -11.00 16.90
N MET A 59 -2.83 -10.41 16.19
CA MET A 59 -3.58 -11.10 15.14
C MET A 59 -2.72 -11.46 13.94
N ILE A 60 -1.84 -10.54 13.52
CA ILE A 60 -0.93 -10.76 12.39
C ILE A 60 0.18 -11.76 12.72
N ALA A 61 0.50 -11.98 14.00
CA ALA A 61 1.53 -12.93 14.43
C ALA A 61 1.18 -14.41 14.17
N GLU A 62 -0.04 -14.72 13.71
CA GLU A 62 -0.42 -16.08 13.37
C GLU A 62 0.49 -16.67 12.27
N PRO A 63 1.06 -17.88 12.42
CA PRO A 63 2.07 -18.39 11.50
C PRO A 63 1.65 -18.44 10.03
N SER A 64 0.40 -18.79 9.73
CA SER A 64 -0.09 -18.82 8.35
C SER A 64 -0.15 -17.42 7.71
N ILE A 65 -0.40 -16.38 8.51
CA ILE A 65 -0.35 -14.99 8.08
C ILE A 65 1.10 -14.55 7.88
N GLN A 66 1.99 -14.90 8.81
CA GLN A 66 3.42 -14.60 8.72
C GLN A 66 4.06 -15.21 7.48
N GLU A 67 3.69 -16.44 7.09
CA GLU A 67 4.13 -17.06 5.84
C GLU A 67 3.73 -16.21 4.62
N LYS A 68 2.48 -15.75 4.56
CA LYS A 68 1.97 -14.89 3.49
C LYS A 68 2.58 -13.50 3.47
N LEU A 69 3.06 -12.98 4.60
CA LEU A 69 3.78 -11.70 4.64
C LEU A 69 5.18 -11.79 4.01
N HIS A 70 5.77 -12.99 3.98
CA HIS A 70 7.04 -13.28 3.31
C HIS A 70 6.88 -13.75 1.85
N ASP A 71 5.70 -13.55 1.26
CA ASP A 71 5.43 -13.75 -0.16
C ASP A 71 5.01 -12.40 -0.77
N LEU A 72 5.75 -11.90 -1.76
CA LEU A 72 5.45 -10.62 -2.40
C LEU A 72 4.06 -10.57 -3.03
N HIS A 73 3.57 -11.70 -3.53
CA HIS A 73 2.34 -11.79 -4.32
C HIS A 73 1.14 -12.30 -3.52
N ALA A 74 1.35 -12.86 -2.32
CA ALA A 74 0.27 -13.23 -1.43
C ALA A 74 -0.60 -12.02 -1.06
N THR A 75 -1.91 -12.14 -1.33
CA THR A 75 -2.86 -11.04 -1.23
C THR A 75 -3.55 -10.96 0.13
N PHE A 76 -3.81 -9.74 0.59
CA PHE A 76 -4.53 -9.43 1.82
C PHE A 76 -5.71 -8.51 1.51
N LEU A 77 -6.90 -8.81 2.05
CA LEU A 77 -8.08 -7.98 1.90
C LEU A 77 -8.65 -7.62 3.27
N GLU A 78 -8.77 -6.32 3.52
CA GLU A 78 -9.45 -5.78 4.70
C GLU A 78 -10.79 -5.14 4.29
N PRO A 79 -11.94 -5.79 4.52
CA PRO A 79 -13.25 -5.31 4.04
C PRO A 79 -13.87 -4.19 4.90
N SER A 80 -13.22 -3.79 6.00
CA SER A 80 -13.65 -2.68 6.86
C SER A 80 -12.43 -1.93 7.39
N ALA A 81 -11.67 -1.32 6.49
CA ALA A 81 -10.31 -0.86 6.78
C ALA A 81 -10.19 0.23 7.84
N GLY A 82 -11.23 1.03 8.09
CA GLY A 82 -11.19 2.18 8.98
C GLY A 82 -10.05 3.13 8.60
N GLU A 83 -9.30 3.61 9.61
CA GLU A 83 -8.07 4.38 9.39
C GLU A 83 -6.84 3.51 9.02
N GLY A 84 -7.06 2.24 8.64
CA GLY A 84 -6.08 1.35 8.03
C GLY A 84 -5.18 0.60 9.00
N ALA A 85 -5.62 0.30 10.23
CA ALA A 85 -4.77 -0.32 11.26
C ALA A 85 -4.05 -1.61 10.77
N PHE A 86 -4.81 -2.55 10.19
CA PHE A 86 -4.25 -3.77 9.58
C PHE A 86 -3.45 -3.47 8.31
N LEU A 87 -3.98 -2.61 7.42
CA LEU A 87 -3.30 -2.25 6.16
C LEU A 87 -1.89 -1.70 6.40
N LYS A 88 -1.74 -0.84 7.41
CA LYS A 88 -0.46 -0.24 7.82
C LYS A 88 0.53 -1.29 8.31
N GLU A 89 0.10 -2.17 9.23
CA GLU A 89 0.98 -3.20 9.80
C GLU A 89 1.37 -4.25 8.75
N ILE A 90 0.43 -4.71 7.92
CA ILE A 90 0.69 -5.62 6.79
C ILE A 90 1.71 -5.00 5.84
N LEU A 91 1.48 -3.76 5.39
CA LEU A 91 2.39 -3.06 4.49
C LEU A 91 3.78 -2.89 5.12
N HIS A 92 3.84 -2.51 6.39
CA HIS A 92 5.11 -2.35 7.11
C HIS A 92 5.91 -3.67 7.15
N GLN A 93 5.26 -4.79 7.51
CA GLN A 93 5.92 -6.10 7.54
C GLN A 93 6.32 -6.59 6.15
N LYS A 94 5.48 -6.43 5.12
CA LYS A 94 5.85 -6.77 3.74
C LYS A 94 7.03 -5.93 3.24
N LEU A 95 7.11 -4.64 3.57
CA LEU A 95 8.24 -3.79 3.17
C LEU A 95 9.53 -4.09 3.95
N ASN A 96 9.43 -4.56 5.21
CA ASN A 96 10.59 -5.12 5.91
C ASN A 96 11.13 -6.35 5.16
N PHE A 97 10.25 -7.25 4.72
CA PHE A 97 10.65 -8.40 3.90
C PHE A 97 11.23 -7.99 2.55
N VAL A 98 10.61 -7.04 1.84
CA VAL A 98 11.17 -6.46 0.59
C VAL A 98 12.59 -5.96 0.83
N SER A 99 12.83 -5.27 1.94
CA SER A 99 14.13 -4.71 2.28
C SER A 99 15.18 -5.79 2.59
N SER A 100 14.78 -6.96 3.09
CA SER A 100 15.73 -8.07 3.35
C SER A 100 16.13 -8.84 2.10
N ILE A 101 15.28 -8.88 1.06
CA ILE A 101 15.53 -9.66 -0.16
C ILE A 101 16.01 -8.81 -1.36
N SER A 102 15.97 -7.48 -1.25
CA SER A 102 16.22 -6.59 -2.39
C SER A 102 17.58 -5.90 -2.29
N ASN A 103 18.05 -5.40 -3.44
CA ASN A 103 19.12 -4.41 -3.51
C ASN A 103 18.55 -3.08 -4.04
N LYS A 104 19.39 -2.05 -4.19
CA LYS A 104 18.95 -0.71 -4.63
C LYS A 104 18.26 -0.69 -6.00
N SER A 105 18.53 -1.63 -6.91
CA SER A 105 17.88 -1.67 -8.22
C SER A 105 16.55 -2.43 -8.21
N THR A 106 16.38 -3.42 -7.33
CA THR A 106 15.16 -4.26 -7.28
C THR A 106 14.15 -3.84 -6.21
N TRP A 107 14.55 -3.04 -5.22
CA TRP A 107 13.68 -2.69 -4.09
C TRP A 107 12.39 -1.99 -4.52
N GLN A 108 12.45 -1.08 -5.48
CA GLN A 108 11.27 -0.32 -5.92
C GLN A 108 10.23 -1.21 -6.61
N SER A 109 10.66 -2.13 -7.48
CA SER A 109 9.75 -3.07 -8.13
C SER A 109 9.14 -4.04 -7.12
N ASN A 110 9.94 -4.56 -6.18
CA ASN A 110 9.46 -5.47 -5.15
C ASN A 110 8.50 -4.78 -4.17
N ALA A 111 8.78 -3.52 -3.82
CA ALA A 111 7.89 -2.70 -2.99
C ALA A 111 6.54 -2.44 -3.67
N LEU A 112 6.53 -2.22 -4.99
CA LEU A 112 5.28 -2.08 -5.75
C LEU A 112 4.51 -3.40 -5.79
N TRP A 113 5.17 -4.55 -5.97
CA TRP A 113 4.51 -5.85 -5.90
C TRP A 113 3.89 -6.13 -4.54
N ALA A 114 4.63 -5.88 -3.46
CA ALA A 114 4.11 -5.99 -2.11
C ALA A 114 2.88 -5.09 -1.90
N LEU A 115 2.91 -3.85 -2.40
CA LEU A 115 1.79 -2.91 -2.30
C LEU A 115 0.57 -3.33 -3.15
N MET A 116 0.80 -3.87 -4.35
CA MET A 116 -0.23 -4.39 -5.25
C MET A 116 -0.98 -5.60 -4.67
N SER A 117 -0.38 -6.30 -3.70
CA SER A 117 -0.99 -7.44 -3.01
C SER A 117 -1.95 -7.04 -1.88
N ILE A 118 -2.03 -5.76 -1.50
CA ILE A 118 -2.84 -5.31 -0.36
C ILE A 118 -4.09 -4.60 -0.87
N TYR A 119 -5.25 -5.00 -0.36
CA TYR A 119 -6.58 -4.50 -0.70
C TYR A 119 -7.32 -4.05 0.55
N GLY A 120 -8.13 -3.00 0.41
CA GLY A 120 -8.93 -2.48 1.50
C GLY A 120 -10.23 -1.86 0.99
N ILE A 121 -11.31 -2.04 1.73
CA ILE A 121 -12.58 -1.38 1.49
C ILE A 121 -12.96 -0.64 2.75
N GLU A 122 -13.34 0.62 2.62
CA GLU A 122 -13.77 1.45 3.74
C GLU A 122 -15.05 2.20 3.40
N LEU A 123 -15.99 2.22 4.34
CA LEU A 123 -17.28 2.89 4.15
C LEU A 123 -17.12 4.42 4.24
N LEU A 124 -16.41 4.92 5.24
CA LEU A 124 -16.34 6.34 5.55
C LEU A 124 -15.21 7.02 4.77
N GLN A 125 -15.57 8.06 4.02
CA GLN A 125 -14.64 8.76 3.13
C GLN A 125 -13.44 9.38 3.86
N ASP A 126 -13.63 9.88 5.08
CA ASP A 126 -12.57 10.48 5.89
C ASP A 126 -11.56 9.42 6.38
N ASN A 127 -12.06 8.26 6.82
CA ASN A 127 -11.23 7.11 7.18
C ASN A 127 -10.42 6.62 5.98
N LEU A 128 -11.06 6.50 4.82
CA LEU A 128 -10.39 6.09 3.57
C LEU A 128 -9.21 7.02 3.24
N PHE A 129 -9.40 8.34 3.36
CA PHE A 129 -8.32 9.29 3.11
C PHE A 129 -7.16 9.15 4.11
N ARG A 130 -7.47 8.88 5.39
CA ARG A 130 -6.45 8.65 6.43
C ARG A 130 -5.68 7.36 6.16
N ALA A 131 -6.37 6.26 5.86
CA ALA A 131 -5.74 4.98 5.52
C ALA A 131 -4.80 5.10 4.31
N ARG A 132 -5.28 5.69 3.20
CA ARG A 132 -4.46 5.89 1.99
C ARG A 132 -3.24 6.77 2.25
N SER A 133 -3.40 7.84 3.03
CA SER A 133 -2.29 8.75 3.36
C SER A 133 -1.23 8.06 4.21
N ALA A 134 -1.66 7.33 5.24
CA ALA A 134 -0.74 6.60 6.12
C ALA A 134 0.00 5.47 5.38
N MET A 135 -0.68 4.74 4.48
CA MET A 135 -0.01 3.74 3.64
C MET A 135 1.06 4.38 2.74
N LEU A 136 0.78 5.53 2.13
CA LEU A 136 1.77 6.23 1.30
C LEU A 136 2.96 6.72 2.13
N GLU A 137 2.72 7.20 3.36
CA GLU A 137 3.76 7.60 4.30
C GLU A 137 4.67 6.42 4.67
N ILE A 138 4.10 5.24 4.94
CA ILE A 138 4.87 4.02 5.19
C ILE A 138 5.78 3.68 4.00
N VAL A 139 5.27 3.75 2.76
CA VAL A 139 6.09 3.53 1.55
C VAL A 139 7.23 4.55 1.47
N ILE A 140 6.96 5.82 1.73
CA ILE A 140 7.98 6.90 1.71
C ILE A 140 9.05 6.63 2.77
N ASN A 141 8.66 6.33 4.00
CA ASN A 141 9.57 6.08 5.12
C ASN A 141 10.50 4.90 4.84
N HIS A 142 9.93 3.79 4.35
CA HIS A 142 10.68 2.61 3.95
C HIS A 142 11.64 2.88 2.77
N TYR A 143 11.17 3.58 1.73
CA TYR A 143 12.03 3.95 0.61
C TYR A 143 13.21 4.81 1.07
N GLN A 144 12.96 5.82 1.90
CA GLN A 144 13.99 6.74 2.36
C GLN A 144 15.02 6.03 3.24
N ALA A 145 14.56 5.18 4.16
CA ALA A 145 15.43 4.36 5.00
C ALA A 145 16.28 3.38 4.17
N PHE A 146 15.71 2.77 3.12
CA PHE A 146 16.46 1.83 2.29
C PHE A 146 17.43 2.52 1.31
N MET A 147 16.97 3.58 0.64
CA MET A 147 17.72 4.27 -0.41
C MET A 147 18.68 5.33 0.13
N GLN A 148 18.51 5.75 1.39
CA GLN A 148 19.21 6.87 2.03
C GLN A 148 19.09 8.17 1.22
N LYS A 149 17.89 8.42 0.67
CA LYS A 149 17.57 9.63 -0.10
C LYS A 149 16.07 9.94 -0.06
N GLU A 150 15.72 11.22 -0.16
CA GLU A 150 14.33 11.67 -0.21
C GLU A 150 13.58 11.10 -1.43
N LEU A 151 12.30 10.75 -1.24
CA LEU A 151 11.44 10.31 -2.35
C LEU A 151 10.79 11.51 -3.05
N GLY A 152 11.29 11.84 -4.24
CA GLY A 152 10.68 12.89 -5.07
C GLY A 152 9.28 12.51 -5.57
N LYS A 153 8.29 13.39 -5.37
CA LYS A 153 6.89 13.21 -5.83
C LYS A 153 6.73 13.08 -7.34
N LYS A 154 7.71 13.52 -8.13
CA LYS A 154 7.70 13.43 -9.60
C LYS A 154 8.18 12.08 -10.13
N THR A 155 8.77 11.24 -9.28
CA THR A 155 9.32 9.92 -9.67
C THR A 155 8.21 8.96 -10.09
N ASN A 156 8.56 8.05 -11.00
CA ASN A 156 7.68 6.96 -11.45
C ASN A 156 7.24 6.07 -10.28
N PHE A 157 8.15 5.79 -9.34
CA PHE A 157 7.85 5.02 -8.13
C PHE A 157 6.77 5.67 -7.28
N TYR A 158 6.92 6.95 -6.94
CA TYR A 158 5.93 7.66 -6.12
C TYR A 158 4.55 7.68 -6.79
N LYS A 159 4.51 7.97 -8.09
CA LYS A 159 3.27 8.00 -8.87
C LYS A 159 2.60 6.62 -8.90
N SER A 160 3.36 5.56 -9.13
CA SER A 160 2.87 4.18 -9.13
C SER A 160 2.38 3.75 -7.75
N ALA A 161 3.13 4.01 -6.68
CA ALA A 161 2.71 3.66 -5.32
C ALA A 161 1.40 4.36 -4.93
N LYS A 162 1.30 5.67 -5.20
CA LYS A 162 0.08 6.44 -4.97
C LYS A 162 -1.09 5.90 -5.81
N TYR A 163 -0.83 5.47 -7.03
CA TYR A 163 -1.84 4.93 -7.93
C TYR A 163 -2.37 3.56 -7.47
N VAL A 164 -1.47 2.65 -7.08
CA VAL A 164 -1.83 1.33 -6.53
C VAL A 164 -2.67 1.50 -5.27
N ILE A 165 -2.26 2.37 -4.34
CA ILE A 165 -3.06 2.67 -3.12
C ILE A 165 -4.45 3.18 -3.49
N LYS A 166 -4.57 4.08 -4.46
CA LYS A 166 -5.87 4.62 -4.90
C LYS A 166 -6.79 3.52 -5.47
N THR A 167 -6.22 2.56 -6.19
CA THR A 167 -6.98 1.54 -6.94
C THR A 167 -7.26 0.27 -6.14
N ASN A 168 -6.47 -0.01 -5.10
CA ASN A 168 -6.65 -1.18 -4.24
C ASN A 168 -7.35 -0.87 -2.92
N ILE A 169 -7.25 0.37 -2.42
CA ILE A 169 -7.92 0.81 -1.19
C ILE A 169 -9.06 1.71 -1.61
N VAL A 170 -10.31 1.23 -1.58
CA VAL A 170 -11.47 1.89 -2.21
C VAL A 170 -12.59 2.19 -1.22
N GLN A 171 -13.49 3.10 -1.59
CA GLN A 171 -14.68 3.35 -0.80
C GLN A 171 -15.77 2.33 -1.15
N GLY A 172 -16.48 1.78 -0.16
CA GLY A 172 -17.63 0.94 -0.42
C GLY A 172 -18.32 0.41 0.83
N ASP A 173 -19.58 0.02 0.66
CA ASP A 173 -20.35 -0.76 1.63
C ASP A 173 -20.17 -2.25 1.29
N THR A 174 -19.34 -2.95 2.06
CA THR A 174 -19.04 -4.36 1.83
C THR A 174 -20.23 -5.28 2.11
N LEU A 175 -21.23 -4.85 2.89
CA LEU A 175 -22.44 -5.63 3.10
C LEU A 175 -23.37 -5.55 1.88
N LYS A 176 -23.36 -4.41 1.18
CA LYS A 176 -24.15 -4.20 -0.05
C LYS A 176 -23.39 -4.48 -1.34
N TYR A 177 -22.08 -4.69 -1.25
CA TYR A 177 -21.18 -4.83 -2.40
C TYR A 177 -21.11 -3.59 -3.32
N THR A 178 -21.57 -2.43 -2.86
CA THR A 178 -21.73 -1.22 -3.68
C THR A 178 -20.96 -0.02 -3.13
N THR A 179 -20.60 0.89 -4.02
CA THR A 179 -20.12 2.24 -3.67
C THR A 179 -21.30 3.14 -3.27
N ASN A 180 -21.01 4.36 -2.82
CA ASN A 180 -22.04 5.35 -2.50
C ASN A 180 -22.89 5.76 -3.72
N ASP A 181 -22.37 5.58 -4.93
CA ASP A 181 -23.07 5.87 -6.18
C ASP A 181 -23.95 4.68 -6.64
N GLY A 182 -24.04 3.61 -5.84
CA GLY A 182 -24.83 2.41 -6.16
C GLY A 182 -24.15 1.43 -7.12
N ASN A 183 -22.96 1.75 -7.63
CA ASN A 183 -22.18 0.85 -8.49
C ASN A 183 -21.54 -0.28 -7.68
N LEU A 184 -21.25 -1.43 -8.31
CA LEU A 184 -20.48 -2.49 -7.65
C LEU A 184 -19.07 -1.99 -7.26
N ILE A 185 -18.57 -2.43 -6.11
CA ILE A 185 -17.20 -2.11 -5.66
C ILE A 185 -16.21 -2.80 -6.59
N GLU A 186 -15.41 -2.01 -7.31
CA GLU A 186 -14.34 -2.49 -8.19
C GLU A 186 -12.98 -2.42 -7.51
N LEU A 187 -12.18 -3.46 -7.69
CA LEU A 187 -10.79 -3.58 -7.24
C LEU A 187 -9.88 -3.91 -8.42
N SER A 188 -8.59 -3.60 -8.29
CA SER A 188 -7.59 -3.85 -9.33
C SER A 188 -6.68 -5.00 -8.95
N HIS A 189 -6.79 -6.13 -9.63
CA HIS A 189 -5.81 -7.20 -9.55
C HIS A 189 -4.62 -6.95 -10.47
N TRP A 190 -3.44 -7.38 -10.04
CA TRP A 190 -2.17 -7.13 -10.71
C TRP A 190 -1.45 -8.45 -10.96
N TRP A 191 -1.46 -8.89 -12.22
CA TRP A 191 -0.81 -10.13 -12.64
C TRP A 191 0.63 -9.86 -13.08
N PRO A 192 1.63 -10.60 -12.57
CA PRO A 192 2.95 -10.63 -13.17
C PRO A 192 2.88 -11.32 -14.53
N GLU A 193 3.38 -10.66 -15.56
CA GLU A 193 3.44 -11.19 -16.93
C GLU A 193 4.85 -10.90 -17.48
N ASP A 194 5.72 -11.91 -17.39
CA ASP A 194 7.16 -11.80 -17.60
C ASP A 194 7.81 -10.67 -16.78
N LYS A 195 8.24 -9.59 -17.44
CA LYS A 195 8.86 -8.39 -16.85
C LYS A 195 7.89 -7.21 -16.77
N ARG A 196 6.61 -7.46 -17.06
CA ARG A 196 5.54 -6.46 -17.12
C ARG A 196 4.45 -6.84 -16.12
N VAL A 197 3.51 -5.92 -15.96
CA VAL A 197 2.31 -6.12 -15.15
C VAL A 197 1.07 -5.97 -16.04
N ARG A 198 0.14 -6.90 -15.88
CA ARG A 198 -1.21 -6.82 -16.45
C ARG A 198 -2.18 -6.50 -15.32
N ARG A 199 -3.02 -5.49 -15.55
CA ARG A 199 -4.07 -5.11 -14.60
C ARG A 199 -5.41 -5.66 -15.06
N GLU A 200 -6.14 -6.24 -14.13
CA GLU A 200 -7.51 -6.70 -14.33
C GLU A 200 -8.41 -6.09 -13.25
N VAL A 201 -9.60 -5.66 -13.64
CA VAL A 201 -10.59 -5.13 -12.68
C VAL A 201 -11.59 -6.23 -12.38
N PHE A 202 -11.87 -6.45 -11.09
CA PHE A 202 -12.89 -7.39 -10.64
C PHE A 202 -13.79 -6.70 -9.61
N THR A 203 -15.01 -7.23 -9.44
CA THR A 203 -15.94 -6.70 -8.44
C THR A 203 -15.77 -7.44 -7.12
N TYR A 204 -15.91 -6.76 -5.98
CA TYR A 204 -15.90 -7.42 -4.66
C TYR A 204 -16.95 -8.52 -4.57
N LYS A 205 -18.14 -8.31 -5.19
CA LYS A 205 -19.21 -9.32 -5.28
C LYS A 205 -18.75 -10.63 -5.96
N SER A 206 -17.87 -10.54 -6.96
CA SER A 206 -17.40 -11.73 -7.70
C SER A 206 -16.59 -12.71 -6.83
N LEU A 207 -16.03 -12.27 -5.69
CA LEU A 207 -15.30 -13.15 -4.77
C LEU A 207 -16.18 -14.24 -4.12
N PHE A 208 -17.50 -14.03 -4.07
CA PHE A 208 -18.44 -14.91 -3.39
C PHE A 208 -19.28 -15.78 -4.35
N ASN A 209 -19.32 -15.42 -5.63
CA ASN A 209 -20.18 -16.08 -6.64
C ASN A 209 -19.61 -17.40 -7.21
N ASN A 210 -18.62 -18.01 -6.55
CA ASN A 210 -17.93 -19.22 -7.03
C ASN A 210 -18.35 -20.54 -6.33
N SER A 211 -19.45 -20.58 -5.56
CA SER A 211 -19.97 -21.86 -5.04
C SER A 211 -21.42 -21.83 -4.50
N ASP A 212 -22.41 -21.79 -5.40
CA ASP A 212 -23.66 -22.56 -5.19
C ASP A 212 -23.36 -24.05 -5.45
N LYS A 213 -22.64 -24.68 -4.54
CA LYS A 213 -22.50 -26.14 -4.56
C LYS A 213 -22.96 -26.84 -3.30
N ASN A 214 -23.39 -26.15 -2.24
CA ASN A 214 -24.04 -26.80 -1.08
C ASN A 214 -24.67 -25.84 -0.04
N ASP A 215 -25.17 -24.64 -0.39
CA ASP A 215 -25.95 -23.87 0.59
C ASP A 215 -27.45 -24.11 0.38
N ARG A 216 -28.07 -24.83 1.32
CA ARG A 216 -29.51 -25.15 1.34
C ARG A 216 -30.31 -24.20 2.23
N THR A 217 -29.76 -23.05 2.61
CA THR A 217 -30.46 -22.10 3.47
C THR A 217 -30.09 -20.66 3.12
N ALA A 218 -30.55 -20.20 1.95
CA ALA A 218 -30.70 -18.79 1.65
C ALA A 218 -32.10 -18.49 1.10
N GLU A 219 -33.14 -18.90 1.84
CA GLU A 219 -34.43 -18.25 1.74
C GLU A 219 -34.30 -16.84 2.32
N LEU A 220 -33.94 -15.89 1.45
CA LEU A 220 -34.45 -14.52 1.38
C LEU A 220 -33.48 -13.68 0.54
N GLY A 221 -33.82 -13.53 -0.74
CA GLY A 221 -33.19 -12.51 -1.57
C GLY A 221 -32.92 -12.90 -3.01
N GLN A 222 -33.84 -13.64 -3.64
CA GLN A 222 -33.94 -13.61 -5.10
C GLN A 222 -34.29 -12.17 -5.53
N LEU A 223 -33.27 -11.39 -5.87
CA LEU A 223 -33.40 -10.21 -6.71
C LEU A 223 -32.58 -10.46 -7.97
N SER A 224 -33.31 -10.59 -9.07
CA SER A 224 -32.95 -10.81 -10.46
C SER A 224 -31.45 -10.91 -10.78
N LEU A 225 -31.01 -12.14 -11.01
CA LEU A 225 -29.78 -12.49 -11.73
C LEU A 225 -29.76 -12.03 -13.22
N PHE A 226 -30.75 -11.23 -13.65
CA PHE A 226 -30.95 -10.80 -15.04
C PHE A 226 -31.51 -9.37 -15.23
N ASP A 227 -31.57 -8.52 -14.20
CA ASP A 227 -31.86 -7.09 -14.46
C ASP A 227 -30.55 -6.32 -14.59
N ASP A 228 -30.32 -5.85 -15.81
CA ASP A 228 -29.23 -5.00 -16.26
C ASP A 228 -27.85 -5.64 -16.25
N LEU A 229 -27.67 -6.56 -17.20
CA LEU A 229 -26.41 -6.67 -17.94
C LEU A 229 -26.10 -5.31 -18.59
N VAL A 230 -25.61 -4.35 -17.79
CA VAL A 230 -24.69 -3.37 -18.32
C VAL A 230 -23.49 -4.21 -18.77
N GLU A 231 -23.38 -4.41 -20.08
CA GLU A 231 -22.17 -4.91 -20.73
C GLU A 231 -21.01 -3.92 -20.46
N ASN A 232 -20.55 -3.85 -19.22
CA ASN A 232 -19.22 -3.36 -18.94
C ASN A 232 -18.29 -4.50 -19.34
N LYS A 233 -17.92 -4.53 -20.63
CA LYS A 233 -16.72 -5.26 -21.04
C LYS A 233 -15.61 -4.87 -20.05
N PRO A 234 -14.97 -5.84 -19.38
CA PRO A 234 -13.94 -5.53 -18.41
C PRO A 234 -12.91 -4.64 -19.10
N LYS A 235 -12.53 -3.52 -18.46
CA LYS A 235 -11.52 -2.61 -19.00
C LYS A 235 -10.25 -3.41 -19.25
N GLU A 236 -9.91 -3.61 -20.52
CA GLU A 236 -8.67 -4.28 -20.89
C GLU A 236 -7.51 -3.29 -20.77
N TYR A 237 -6.68 -3.45 -19.76
CA TYR A 237 -5.45 -2.69 -19.64
C TYR A 237 -4.35 -3.34 -20.46
N SER A 238 -3.56 -2.51 -21.14
CA SER A 238 -2.33 -2.95 -21.78
C SER A 238 -1.30 -3.35 -20.71
N THR A 239 -0.45 -4.32 -21.02
CA THR A 239 0.64 -4.68 -20.12
C THR A 239 1.63 -3.52 -20.05
N CYS A 240 2.15 -3.19 -18.88
CA CYS A 240 3.10 -2.07 -18.72
C CYS A 240 4.25 -2.41 -17.77
N ASP A 241 5.23 -1.52 -17.68
CA ASP A 241 6.29 -1.60 -16.68
C ASP A 241 5.68 -1.35 -15.28
N VAL A 242 6.07 -2.14 -14.28
CA VAL A 242 5.59 -2.00 -12.88
C VAL A 242 5.77 -0.56 -12.36
N MET A 243 6.82 0.13 -12.78
CA MET A 243 7.11 1.51 -12.40
C MET A 243 6.19 2.53 -13.09
N LYS A 244 5.42 2.13 -14.10
CA LYS A 244 4.59 3.01 -14.95
C LYS A 244 3.08 2.71 -14.88
N VAL A 245 2.63 1.89 -13.93
CA VAL A 245 1.20 1.54 -13.78
C VAL A 245 0.26 2.74 -13.64
N TYR A 246 0.76 3.86 -13.14
CA TYR A 246 0.00 5.12 -13.02
C TYR A 246 -0.42 5.74 -14.36
N LYS A 247 0.09 5.25 -15.49
CA LYS A 247 -0.25 5.79 -16.82
C LYS A 247 -1.60 5.31 -17.34
N GLU A 248 -2.15 4.24 -16.77
CA GLU A 248 -3.49 3.73 -17.10
C GLU A 248 -3.69 3.45 -18.60
N GLU A 249 -2.70 2.88 -19.29
CA GLU A 249 -2.79 2.60 -20.72
C GLU A 249 -3.83 1.49 -20.99
N ILE A 250 -5.02 1.89 -21.47
CA ILE A 250 -6.13 1.00 -21.88
C ILE A 250 -5.90 0.53 -23.33
N LYS A 251 -6.28 -0.71 -23.64
CA LYS A 251 -6.22 -1.25 -25.01
C LYS A 251 -7.30 -0.68 -25.92
#